data_AF-A0A399HQN4-F1
#
_entry.id   AF-A0A399HQN4-F1
#
_cell.length_a   1.000
_cell.length_b   1.000
_cell.length_c   1.000
_cell.angle_alpha   90.00
_cell.angle_beta   90.00
_cell.angle_gamma   90.00
#
_symmetry.space_group_name_H-M   'P 1'
#
loop_
_entity.id
_entity.type
_entity.pdbx_description
1 polymer ?
#
loop_
_entity_poly.entity_id
_entity_poly.type
_entity_poly.pdbx_seq_one_letter_code
_entity_poly.pdbx_strand_id
1 'polypeptide(L)'
;MANPSAADKKHFVDASVAQTFVETVLTANGVAPINASIVARCLIAADLRGVDTHGMNRIPSYMERIRQGVLDASAAPELKQITPAVAQIDARNGFGFVAADLGIAAAIESAKIYGIGMASIKNSNHFGMAAWVVQKALNSNMMSLVFTNSSPALPAWGGKSMLLGVSPLACGAPGREKPFILDMAPSIAARGKIYKAKR
;
A
#
# COMPACT_ATOMS: atom_id res chain seq x y z
N MET A 1 -31.42 -26.87 -16.61
CA MET A 1 -31.15 -26.92 -15.15
C MET A 1 -29.68 -26.59 -14.95
N ALA A 2 -29.35 -25.41 -14.42
CA ALA A 2 -27.97 -25.03 -14.17
C ALA A 2 -27.44 -25.81 -12.97
N ASN A 3 -26.29 -26.47 -13.13
CA ASN A 3 -25.68 -27.34 -12.15
C ASN A 3 -25.15 -26.51 -10.96
N PRO A 4 -25.72 -26.61 -9.75
CA PRO A 4 -25.24 -25.92 -8.57
C PRO A 4 -24.30 -26.86 -7.80
N SER A 5 -22.98 -26.71 -7.97
CA SER A 5 -21.94 -27.00 -6.96
C SER A 5 -20.60 -27.40 -7.60
N ALA A 6 -19.78 -26.41 -7.92
CA ALA A 6 -18.38 -26.49 -7.53
C ALA A 6 -18.22 -25.34 -6.54
N ALA A 7 -18.42 -25.61 -5.24
CA ALA A 7 -18.03 -24.62 -4.24
C ALA A 7 -16.53 -24.36 -4.46
N ASP A 8 -16.15 -23.10 -4.69
CA ASP A 8 -14.76 -22.72 -4.93
C ASP A 8 -13.86 -23.36 -3.88
N LYS A 9 -13.06 -24.36 -4.29
CA LYS A 9 -12.17 -25.09 -3.39
C LYS A 9 -11.16 -24.08 -2.85
N LYS A 10 -11.29 -23.73 -1.57
CA LYS A 10 -10.34 -22.83 -0.91
C LYS A 10 -9.06 -23.59 -0.60
N HIS A 11 -7.94 -23.02 -1.01
CA HIS A 11 -6.61 -23.51 -0.67
C HIS A 11 -6.03 -22.59 0.39
N PHE A 12 -5.67 -23.17 1.54
CA PHE A 12 -4.94 -22.46 2.59
C PHE A 12 -3.45 -22.57 2.30
N VAL A 13 -2.75 -21.45 2.43
CA VAL A 13 -1.32 -21.34 2.15
C VAL A 13 -0.68 -20.60 3.31
N ASP A 14 0.47 -21.09 3.79
CA ASP A 14 1.24 -20.41 4.81
C ASP A 14 1.71 -19.04 4.34
N ALA A 15 1.69 -18.06 5.25
CA ALA A 15 2.07 -16.69 4.94
C ALA A 15 3.50 -16.58 4.40
N SER A 16 4.43 -17.39 4.95
CA SER A 16 5.81 -17.45 4.49
C SER A 16 5.92 -17.96 3.06
N VAL A 17 5.19 -19.02 2.71
CA VAL A 17 5.15 -19.58 1.36
C VAL A 17 4.56 -18.57 0.37
N ALA A 18 3.46 -17.92 0.75
CA ALA A 18 2.84 -16.88 -0.06
C ALA A 18 3.78 -15.68 -0.28
N GLN A 19 4.54 -15.27 0.75
CA GLN A 19 5.53 -14.20 0.63
C GLN A 19 6.64 -14.60 -0.35
N THR A 20 7.25 -15.77 -0.18
CA THR A 20 8.31 -16.26 -1.09
C THR A 20 7.83 -16.36 -2.54
N PHE A 21 6.59 -16.81 -2.75
CA PHE A 21 5.98 -16.84 -4.07
C PHE A 21 5.89 -15.44 -4.69
N VAL A 22 5.37 -14.47 -3.94
CA VAL A 22 5.25 -13.09 -4.40
C VAL A 22 6.62 -12.47 -4.68
N GLU A 23 7.60 -12.67 -3.80
CA GLU A 23 8.98 -12.21 -3.99
C GLU A 23 9.56 -12.77 -5.30
N THR A 24 9.40 -14.07 -5.54
CA THR A 24 9.90 -14.76 -6.74
C THR A 24 9.25 -14.23 -8.02
N VAL A 25 7.94 -13.98 -8.00
CA VAL A 25 7.25 -13.39 -9.16
C VAL A 25 7.75 -11.98 -9.45
N LEU A 26 7.92 -11.15 -8.42
CA LEU A 26 8.39 -9.78 -8.59
C LEU A 26 9.83 -9.74 -9.11
N THR A 27 10.73 -10.53 -8.55
CA THR A 27 12.14 -10.58 -8.99
C THR A 27 12.28 -11.11 -10.42
N ALA A 28 11.50 -12.13 -10.79
CA ALA A 28 11.44 -12.64 -12.16
C ALA A 28 10.94 -11.60 -13.18
N ASN A 29 10.29 -10.53 -12.72
CA ASN A 29 9.80 -9.42 -13.55
C ASN A 29 10.63 -8.13 -13.35
N GLY A 30 11.89 -8.26 -12.95
CA GLY A 30 12.86 -7.16 -12.94
C GLY A 30 12.81 -6.26 -11.70
N VAL A 31 12.03 -6.63 -10.68
CA VAL A 31 12.03 -5.92 -9.39
C VAL A 31 13.26 -6.32 -8.59
N ALA A 32 14.01 -5.34 -8.09
CA ALA A 32 15.17 -5.61 -7.23
C ALA A 32 14.77 -6.46 -6.01
N PRO A 33 15.57 -7.47 -5.59
CA PRO A 33 15.18 -8.39 -4.51
C PRO A 33 14.75 -7.72 -3.21
N ILE A 34 15.44 -6.64 -2.81
CA ILE A 34 15.08 -5.85 -1.62
C ILE A 34 13.70 -5.20 -1.76
N ASN A 35 13.39 -4.66 -2.94
CA ASN A 35 12.10 -4.04 -3.24
C ASN A 35 10.98 -5.09 -3.32
N ALA A 36 11.26 -6.24 -3.92
CA ALA A 36 10.35 -7.37 -3.99
C ALA A 36 9.94 -7.83 -2.59
N SER A 37 10.89 -7.93 -1.66
CA SER A 37 10.60 -8.30 -0.27
C SER A 37 9.76 -7.26 0.48
N ILE A 38 9.99 -5.96 0.24
CA ILE A 38 9.14 -4.90 0.81
C ILE A 38 7.70 -5.06 0.30
N VAL A 39 7.51 -5.16 -1.02
CA VAL A 39 6.18 -5.29 -1.63
C VAL A 39 5.49 -6.57 -1.12
N ALA A 40 6.17 -7.71 -1.14
CA ALA A 40 5.61 -8.99 -0.73
C ALA A 40 5.13 -8.97 0.72
N ARG A 41 5.96 -8.49 1.66
CA ARG A 41 5.58 -8.35 3.07
C ARG A 41 4.33 -7.48 3.25
N CYS A 42 4.21 -6.39 2.50
CA CYS A 42 3.07 -5.49 2.60
C CYS A 42 1.77 -6.11 2.04
N LEU A 43 1.86 -6.85 0.94
CA LEU A 43 0.71 -7.56 0.37
C LEU A 43 0.23 -8.67 1.31
N ILE A 44 1.14 -9.50 1.82
CA ILE A 44 0.79 -10.57 2.77
C ILE A 44 0.26 -9.99 4.09
N ALA A 45 0.79 -8.85 4.55
CA ALA A 45 0.26 -8.15 5.72
C ALA A 45 -1.20 -7.67 5.54
N ALA A 46 -1.61 -7.35 4.30
CA ALA A 46 -3.00 -7.02 3.98
C ALA A 46 -3.88 -8.27 3.97
N ASP A 47 -3.41 -9.37 3.37
CA ASP A 47 -4.12 -10.66 3.37
C ASP A 47 -4.38 -11.17 4.80
N LEU A 48 -3.35 -11.12 5.66
CA LEU A 48 -3.44 -11.54 7.07
C LEU A 48 -4.39 -10.66 7.91
N ARG A 49 -4.69 -9.44 7.46
CA ARG A 49 -5.66 -8.53 8.09
C ARG A 49 -7.06 -8.65 7.48
N GLY A 50 -7.27 -9.60 6.56
CA GLY A 50 -8.54 -9.76 5.85
C GLY A 50 -8.82 -8.67 4.83
N VAL A 51 -7.82 -7.86 4.46
CA VAL A 51 -7.92 -6.83 3.42
C VAL A 51 -7.46 -7.42 2.08
N ASP A 52 -8.10 -8.53 1.70
CA ASP A 52 -7.78 -9.31 0.50
C ASP A 52 -7.70 -8.44 -0.76
N THR A 53 -8.53 -7.41 -0.89
CA THR A 53 -8.50 -6.43 -2.00
C THR A 53 -7.17 -5.69 -2.21
N HIS A 54 -6.26 -5.69 -1.24
CA HIS A 54 -4.95 -5.04 -1.30
C HIS A 54 -3.78 -6.03 -1.08
N GLY A 55 -4.06 -7.34 -1.04
CA GLY A 55 -3.07 -8.38 -0.83
C GLY A 55 -2.51 -8.97 -2.13
N MET A 56 -2.12 -10.24 -2.10
CA MET A 56 -1.44 -10.90 -3.23
C MET A 56 -2.28 -10.98 -4.51
N ASN A 57 -3.61 -10.83 -4.40
CA ASN A 57 -4.51 -10.75 -5.57
C ASN A 57 -4.20 -9.57 -6.51
N ARG A 58 -3.40 -8.58 -6.07
CA ARG A 58 -2.96 -7.44 -6.87
C ARG A 58 -1.83 -7.78 -7.85
N ILE A 59 -1.13 -8.91 -7.65
CA ILE A 59 0.04 -9.28 -8.45
C ILE A 59 -0.22 -9.28 -9.96
N PRO A 60 -1.29 -9.91 -10.49
CA PRO A 60 -1.57 -9.86 -11.92
C PRO A 60 -1.68 -8.43 -12.48
N SER A 61 -2.30 -7.52 -11.72
CA SER A 61 -2.41 -6.11 -12.11
C SER A 61 -1.07 -5.39 -12.09
N TYR A 62 -0.17 -5.70 -11.16
CA TYR A 62 1.17 -5.10 -11.16
C TYR A 62 2.02 -5.62 -12.32
N MET A 63 1.95 -6.92 -12.62
CA MET A 63 2.68 -7.50 -13.75
C MET A 63 2.25 -6.87 -15.07
N GLU A 64 0.94 -6.63 -15.23
CA GLU A 64 0.42 -5.94 -16.41
C GLU A 64 0.95 -4.51 -16.52
N ARG A 65 1.00 -3.77 -15.41
CA ARG A 65 1.53 -2.40 -15.39
C ARG A 65 3.03 -2.34 -15.72
N ILE A 66 3.81 -3.32 -15.26
CA ILE A 66 5.23 -3.45 -15.61
C ILE A 66 5.37 -3.69 -17.11
N ARG A 67 4.62 -4.64 -17.68
CA ARG A 67 4.65 -4.93 -19.12
C ARG A 67 4.25 -3.72 -19.98
N GLN A 68 3.32 -2.91 -19.49
CA GLN A 68 2.88 -1.68 -20.17
C GLN A 68 3.83 -0.50 -19.97
N GLY A 69 4.89 -0.62 -19.16
CA GLY A 69 5.82 0.47 -18.85
C GLY A 69 5.23 1.59 -17.97
N VAL A 70 4.03 1.40 -17.41
CA VAL A 70 3.36 2.37 -16.52
C VAL A 70 3.70 2.15 -15.03
N LEU A 71 4.63 1.24 -14.77
CA LEU A 71 5.26 0.96 -13.48
C LEU A 71 6.68 0.48 -13.78
N ASP A 72 7.69 1.24 -13.36
CA ASP A 72 9.09 0.84 -13.51
C ASP A 72 9.47 -0.16 -12.42
N ALA A 73 9.74 -1.40 -12.83
CA ALA A 73 10.13 -2.48 -11.93
C ALA A 73 11.52 -2.25 -11.30
N SER A 74 12.41 -1.59 -12.04
CA SER A 74 13.81 -1.36 -11.67
C SER A 74 14.02 -0.07 -10.86
N ALA A 75 13.00 0.79 -10.79
CA ALA A 75 13.07 2.07 -10.11
C ALA A 75 13.45 1.92 -8.62
N ALA A 76 14.41 2.74 -8.20
CA ALA A 76 14.75 2.97 -6.81
C ALA A 76 14.34 4.40 -6.42
N PRO A 77 13.62 4.58 -5.30
CA PRO A 77 13.21 5.90 -4.87
C PRO A 77 14.41 6.75 -4.44
N GLU A 78 14.35 8.04 -4.72
CA GLU A 78 15.35 9.02 -4.29
C GLU A 78 14.79 9.88 -3.16
N LEU A 79 15.53 9.97 -2.05
CA LEU A 79 15.20 10.84 -0.94
C LEU A 79 15.98 12.15 -1.05
N LYS A 80 15.26 13.25 -0.91
CA LYS A 80 15.82 14.59 -0.73
C LYS A 80 15.37 15.15 0.62
N GLN A 81 16.32 15.43 1.52
CA GLN A 81 16.02 16.16 2.75
C GLN A 81 15.73 17.63 2.41
N ILE A 82 14.59 18.15 2.85
CA ILE A 82 14.14 19.52 2.57
C ILE A 82 14.40 20.43 3.76
N THR A 83 14.03 19.96 4.95
CA THR A 83 14.35 20.59 6.24
C THR A 83 14.74 19.48 7.22
N PRO A 84 15.24 19.78 8.42
CA PRO A 84 15.54 18.72 9.39
C PRO A 84 14.35 17.82 9.74
N ALA A 85 13.11 18.31 9.61
CA ALA A 85 11.88 17.57 9.91
C ALA A 85 11.10 17.11 8.65
N VAL A 86 11.54 17.45 7.44
CA VAL A 86 10.78 17.20 6.20
C VAL A 86 11.65 16.61 5.11
N ALA A 87 11.22 15.49 4.52
CA ALA A 87 11.81 14.87 3.35
C ALA A 87 10.83 14.82 2.17
N GLN A 88 11.38 14.85 0.95
CA GLN A 88 10.65 14.56 -0.28
C GLN A 88 11.26 13.33 -0.96
N ILE A 89 10.41 12.41 -1.39
CA ILE A 89 10.80 11.18 -2.06
C ILE A 89 10.23 11.21 -3.49
N ASP A 90 11.09 11.07 -4.49
CA ASP A 90 10.69 10.76 -5.85
C ASP A 90 10.74 9.24 -6.04
N ALA A 91 9.58 8.62 -6.28
CA ALA A 91 9.51 7.17 -6.46
C ALA A 91 9.94 6.71 -7.86
N ARG A 92 10.25 7.64 -8.78
CA ARG A 92 10.74 7.37 -10.14
C ARG A 92 9.85 6.39 -10.92
N ASN A 93 8.54 6.59 -10.84
CA ASN A 93 7.52 5.71 -11.40
C ASN A 93 7.57 4.26 -10.88
N GLY A 94 8.22 4.02 -9.75
CA GLY A 94 8.32 2.71 -9.11
C GLY A 94 7.14 2.37 -8.22
N PHE A 95 7.25 1.24 -7.52
CA PHE A 95 6.26 0.79 -6.54
C PHE A 95 6.14 1.78 -5.38
N GLY A 96 4.92 2.21 -5.06
CA GLY A 96 4.65 3.08 -3.93
C GLY A 96 5.04 2.47 -2.59
N PHE A 97 5.05 1.14 -2.48
CA PHE A 97 5.51 0.41 -1.29
C PHE A 97 6.95 0.76 -0.91
N VAL A 98 7.86 0.79 -1.88
CA VAL A 98 9.29 1.02 -1.65
C VAL A 98 9.52 2.48 -1.25
N ALA A 99 8.86 3.41 -1.94
CA ALA A 99 8.93 4.83 -1.62
C ALA A 99 8.30 5.16 -0.26
N ALA A 100 7.18 4.52 0.09
CA ALA A 100 6.54 4.68 1.38
C ALA A 100 7.36 4.09 2.52
N ASP A 101 8.08 2.99 2.29
CA ASP A 101 8.99 2.41 3.27
C ASP A 101 10.14 3.39 3.59
N LEU A 102 10.79 3.90 2.54
CA LEU A 102 11.84 4.91 2.70
C LEU A 102 11.30 6.19 3.37
N GLY A 103 10.11 6.64 2.97
CA GLY A 103 9.48 7.85 3.51
C GLY A 103 9.15 7.74 5.00
N ILE A 104 8.53 6.63 5.43
CA ILE A 104 8.18 6.47 6.84
C ILE A 104 9.41 6.29 7.72
N ALA A 105 10.46 5.61 7.22
CA ALA A 105 11.73 5.52 7.92
C ALA A 105 12.36 6.91 8.15
N ALA A 106 12.41 7.75 7.10
CA ALA A 106 12.94 9.11 7.21
C ALA A 106 12.12 10.01 8.16
N ALA A 107 10.79 9.88 8.12
CA ALA A 107 9.90 10.61 9.03
C ALA A 107 10.11 10.17 10.48
N ILE A 108 10.25 8.87 10.75
CA ILE A 108 10.55 8.34 12.09
C ILE A 108 11.88 8.89 12.61
N GLU A 109 12.95 8.84 11.81
CA GLU A 109 14.27 9.35 12.24
C GLU A 109 14.23 10.85 12.54
N SER A 110 13.54 11.63 11.70
CA SER A 110 13.35 13.06 11.96
C SER A 110 12.54 13.31 13.24
N ALA A 111 11.46 12.54 13.46
CA ALA A 111 10.60 12.67 14.62
C ALA A 111 11.30 12.33 15.95
N LYS A 112 12.26 11.38 15.94
CA LYS A 112 13.07 11.04 17.12
C LYS A 112 13.87 12.25 17.63
N ILE A 113 14.33 13.11 16.72
CA ILE A 113 15.20 14.24 17.03
C ILE A 113 14.38 15.51 17.26
N TYR A 114 13.40 15.78 16.39
CA TYR A 114 12.70 17.06 16.32
C TYR A 114 11.25 17.02 16.81
N GLY A 115 10.78 15.86 17.28
CA GLY A 115 9.39 15.65 17.74
C GLY A 115 8.36 15.44 16.62
N ILE A 116 8.69 15.80 15.38
CA ILE A 116 7.88 15.55 14.19
C ILE A 116 8.75 15.22 12.98
N GLY A 117 8.24 14.38 12.10
CA GLY A 117 8.82 14.11 10.80
C GLY A 117 7.73 13.98 9.74
N MET A 118 7.98 14.53 8.55
CA MET A 118 7.06 14.47 7.43
C MET A 118 7.79 14.01 6.17
N ALA A 119 7.19 13.08 5.43
CA ALA A 119 7.67 12.64 4.14
C ALA A 119 6.59 12.87 3.08
N SER A 120 6.92 13.63 2.03
CA SER A 120 6.09 13.76 0.83
C SER A 120 6.61 12.83 -0.25
N ILE A 121 5.72 12.14 -0.96
CA ILE A 121 6.09 11.17 -2.01
C ILE A 121 5.44 11.59 -3.32
N LYS A 122 6.21 11.62 -4.40
CA LYS A 122 5.74 11.95 -5.76
C LYS A 122 6.16 10.89 -6.77
N ASN A 123 5.54 10.92 -7.95
CA ASN A 123 5.87 10.07 -9.09
C ASN A 123 5.88 8.57 -8.72
N SER A 124 4.89 8.16 -7.91
CA SER A 124 4.77 6.81 -7.37
C SER A 124 3.58 6.06 -7.96
N ASN A 125 3.55 4.75 -7.72
CA ASN A 125 2.40 3.90 -8.00
C ASN A 125 1.70 3.47 -6.70
N HIS A 126 0.75 2.55 -6.82
CA HIS A 126 0.01 1.98 -5.70
C HIS A 126 0.93 1.46 -4.58
N PHE A 127 0.56 1.73 -3.31
CA PHE A 127 1.34 1.36 -2.11
C PHE A 127 0.65 0.33 -1.19
N GLY A 128 -0.47 -0.27 -1.63
CA GLY A 128 -1.20 -1.26 -0.84
C GLY A 128 -2.11 -0.66 0.23
N MET A 129 -2.36 -1.45 1.28
CA MET A 129 -3.15 -1.08 2.45
C MET A 129 -2.36 -0.12 3.34
N ALA A 130 -2.85 1.09 3.61
CA ALA A 130 -2.09 2.12 4.31
C ALA A 130 -1.70 1.73 5.77
N ALA A 131 -2.45 0.83 6.41
CA ALA A 131 -2.17 0.35 7.77
C ALA A 131 -0.76 -0.23 7.98
N TRP A 132 -0.08 -0.76 6.94
CA TRP A 132 1.29 -1.25 7.12
C TRP A 132 2.29 -0.12 7.38
N VAL A 133 2.05 1.07 6.79
CA VAL A 133 2.86 2.27 7.03
C VAL A 133 2.65 2.76 8.46
N VAL A 134 1.38 2.80 8.89
CA VAL A 134 1.01 3.15 10.28
C VAL A 134 1.67 2.19 11.27
N GLN A 135 1.65 0.88 10.98
CA GLN A 135 2.29 -0.12 11.82
C GLN A 135 3.80 0.12 11.99
N LYS A 136 4.51 0.60 10.95
CA LYS A 136 5.94 0.92 11.06
C LYS A 136 6.22 2.07 12.02
N ALA A 137 5.38 3.11 12.03
CA ALA A 137 5.47 4.20 13.02
C ALA A 137 5.18 3.68 14.44
N LEU A 138 4.16 2.84 14.60
CA LEU A 138 3.80 2.24 15.88
C LEU A 138 4.91 1.35 16.46
N ASN A 139 5.62 0.61 15.61
CA ASN A 139 6.78 -0.19 16.02
C ASN A 139 7.92 0.67 16.59
N SER A 140 7.91 1.98 16.29
CA SER A 140 8.83 2.97 16.87
C SER A 140 8.20 3.80 18.00
N ASN A 141 7.05 3.35 18.53
CA ASN A 141 6.26 4.03 19.55
C ASN A 141 5.83 5.46 19.16
N MET A 142 5.47 5.66 17.88
CA MET A 142 5.08 6.96 17.34
C MET A 142 3.65 6.99 16.80
N MET A 143 3.03 8.16 16.86
CA MET A 143 1.80 8.44 16.13
C MET A 143 2.08 8.71 14.64
N SER A 144 1.14 8.41 13.77
CA SER A 144 1.27 8.71 12.34
C SER A 144 -0.07 9.06 11.67
N LEU A 145 0.03 9.90 10.64
CA LEU A 145 -1.02 10.19 9.68
C LEU A 145 -0.48 9.85 8.28
N VAL A 146 -1.26 9.09 7.50
CA VAL A 146 -0.87 8.60 6.18
C VAL A 146 -1.98 8.92 5.20
N PHE A 147 -1.61 9.53 4.09
CA PHE A 147 -2.52 9.97 3.03
C PHE A 147 -1.98 9.50 1.69
N THR A 148 -2.89 9.20 0.76
CA THR A 148 -2.54 9.01 -0.65
C THR A 148 -3.70 9.47 -1.52
N ASN A 149 -3.43 9.79 -2.77
CA ASN A 149 -4.46 10.04 -3.77
C ASN A 149 -4.63 8.79 -4.67
N SER A 150 -5.63 8.81 -5.55
CA SER A 150 -5.79 7.77 -6.58
C SER A 150 -6.39 8.33 -7.85
N SER A 151 -6.40 7.53 -8.92
CA SER A 151 -7.15 7.85 -10.15
C SER A 151 -8.62 8.16 -9.84
N PRO A 152 -9.28 9.01 -10.65
CA PRO A 152 -10.68 9.39 -10.46
C PRO A 152 -11.60 8.17 -10.31
N ALA A 153 -12.43 8.19 -9.26
CA ALA A 153 -13.36 7.12 -8.92
C ALA A 153 -14.64 7.60 -8.22
N LEU A 154 -14.65 8.80 -7.64
CA LEU A 154 -15.78 9.35 -6.90
C LEU A 154 -16.18 10.72 -7.49
N PRO A 155 -17.48 11.02 -7.61
CA PRO A 155 -17.91 12.39 -7.86
C PRO A 155 -17.69 13.25 -6.62
N ALA A 156 -17.38 14.54 -6.82
CA ALA A 156 -17.51 15.51 -5.75
C ALA A 156 -18.98 15.61 -5.31
N TRP A 157 -19.24 16.02 -4.07
CA TRP A 157 -20.60 16.21 -3.58
C TRP A 157 -21.39 17.15 -4.50
N GLY A 158 -22.60 16.75 -4.89
CA GLY A 158 -23.43 17.45 -5.88
C GLY A 158 -23.05 17.20 -7.35
N GLY A 159 -21.96 16.48 -7.64
CA GLY A 159 -21.53 16.13 -8.99
C GLY A 159 -22.03 14.76 -9.46
N LYS A 160 -21.93 14.52 -10.77
CA LYS A 160 -22.20 13.20 -11.40
C LYS A 160 -20.97 12.58 -12.06
N SER A 161 -19.94 13.37 -12.33
CA SER A 161 -18.71 12.94 -12.99
C SER A 161 -17.65 12.53 -11.96
N MET A 162 -16.95 11.42 -12.21
CA MET A 162 -15.84 10.98 -11.37
C MET A 162 -14.68 11.98 -11.49
N LEU A 163 -14.29 12.59 -10.38
CA LEU A 163 -13.21 13.57 -10.30
C LEU A 163 -12.22 13.23 -9.20
N LEU A 164 -12.73 12.86 -8.02
CA LEU A 164 -11.93 12.56 -6.85
C LEU A 164 -11.43 11.12 -6.89
N GLY A 165 -10.22 10.90 -6.40
CA GLY A 165 -9.75 9.57 -6.05
C GLY A 165 -10.52 9.00 -4.85
N VAL A 166 -10.38 7.70 -4.62
CA VAL A 166 -10.81 7.09 -3.35
C VAL A 166 -9.95 7.65 -2.22
N SER A 167 -8.68 7.96 -2.47
CA SER A 167 -7.79 8.74 -1.60
C SER A 167 -7.93 8.43 -0.09
N PRO A 168 -7.51 7.22 0.37
CA PRO A 168 -7.70 6.79 1.74
C PRO A 168 -6.88 7.62 2.74
N LEU A 169 -7.37 7.62 3.97
CA LEU A 169 -6.71 8.16 5.15
C LEU A 169 -6.47 7.02 6.13
N ALA A 170 -5.24 6.93 6.63
CA ALA A 170 -4.91 6.06 7.73
C ALA A 170 -4.19 6.83 8.83
N CYS A 171 -4.42 6.42 10.07
CA CYS A 171 -3.75 6.98 11.23
C CYS A 171 -3.59 5.93 12.32
N GLY A 172 -2.66 6.19 13.24
CA GLY A 172 -2.49 5.34 14.40
C GLY A 172 -1.72 6.01 15.51
N ALA A 173 -1.92 5.49 16.72
CA ALA A 173 -1.24 5.95 17.92
C ALA A 173 -0.94 4.75 18.84
N PRO A 174 0.20 4.79 19.57
CA PRO A 174 0.47 3.82 20.62
C PRO A 174 -0.65 3.84 21.67
N GLY A 175 -1.01 2.67 22.17
CA GLY A 175 -1.96 2.52 23.27
C GLY A 175 -1.34 1.73 24.41
N ARG A 176 -2.01 1.71 25.57
CA ARG A 176 -1.50 1.03 26.76
C ARG A 176 -1.43 -0.49 26.60
N GLU A 177 -2.46 -1.10 26.04
CA GLU A 177 -2.54 -2.56 25.82
C GLU A 177 -2.41 -2.93 24.34
N LYS A 178 -3.11 -2.19 23.48
CA LYS A 178 -3.09 -2.37 22.03
C LYS A 178 -2.97 -1.02 21.34
N PRO A 179 -2.21 -0.93 20.24
CA PRO A 179 -2.19 0.28 19.45
C PRO A 179 -3.53 0.52 18.74
N PHE A 180 -3.82 1.78 18.47
CA PHE A 180 -4.92 2.18 17.62
C PHE A 180 -4.44 2.28 16.16
N ILE A 181 -5.19 1.69 15.22
CA ILE A 181 -5.00 1.86 13.78
C ILE A 181 -6.37 2.07 13.13
N LEU A 182 -6.50 3.17 12.40
CA LEU A 182 -7.57 3.42 11.43
C LEU A 182 -6.95 3.36 10.03
N ASP A 183 -7.61 2.65 9.11
CA ASP A 183 -7.30 2.67 7.68
C ASP A 183 -8.62 2.63 6.93
N MET A 184 -8.99 3.75 6.30
CA MET A 184 -10.29 3.92 5.69
C MET A 184 -10.22 4.64 4.35
N ALA A 185 -11.08 4.20 3.44
CA ALA A 185 -11.46 4.98 2.28
C ALA A 185 -12.59 5.96 2.67
N PRO A 186 -12.55 7.24 2.24
CA PRO A 186 -13.66 8.19 2.40
C PRO A 186 -14.92 7.80 1.61
N SER A 187 -14.84 6.82 0.71
CA SER A 187 -16.02 6.27 0.03
C SER A 187 -16.89 5.43 0.97
N ILE A 188 -18.22 5.54 0.84
CA ILE A 188 -19.21 4.70 1.55
C ILE A 188 -18.89 3.20 1.42
N ALA A 189 -18.44 2.76 0.23
CA ALA A 189 -17.96 1.40 0.01
C ALA A 189 -16.67 1.40 -0.81
N ALA A 190 -15.69 0.60 -0.39
CA ALA A 190 -14.47 0.40 -1.15
C ALA A 190 -14.79 -0.22 -2.53
N ARG A 191 -14.17 0.30 -3.60
CA ARG A 191 -14.38 -0.20 -4.98
C ARG A 191 -14.11 -1.70 -5.13
N GLY A 192 -13.16 -2.24 -4.36
CA GLY A 192 -12.90 -3.69 -4.28
C GLY A 192 -14.11 -4.50 -3.81
N LYS A 193 -14.90 -3.99 -2.85
CA LYS A 193 -16.15 -4.64 -2.39
C LYS A 193 -17.20 -4.67 -3.51
N ILE A 194 -17.29 -3.61 -4.32
CA ILE A 194 -18.20 -3.56 -5.49
C ILE A 194 -17.78 -4.61 -6.53
N TYR A 195 -16.48 -4.70 -6.85
CA TYR A 195 -15.99 -5.74 -7.76
C TYR A 195 -16.20 -7.16 -7.23
N LYS A 196 -16.04 -7.37 -5.91
CA LYS A 196 -16.30 -8.65 -5.25
C LYS A 196 -17.79 -9.03 -5.30
N ALA A 197 -18.70 -8.06 -5.12
CA ALA A 197 -20.15 -8.28 -5.19
C ALA A 197 -20.68 -8.52 -6.62
N LYS A 198 -19.92 -8.12 -7.65
CA LYS A 198 -20.27 -8.38 -9.06
C LYS A 198 -19.91 -9.81 -9.52
N ARG A 199 -19.01 -10.47 -8.80
CA ARG A 199 -18.62 -11.88 -9.04
C ARG A 199 -19.62 -12.81 -8.36
#